data_AF-A0A380DLA2-F1
#
_entry.id   AF-A0A380DLA2-F1
#
_cell.length_a   1.000
_cell.length_b   1.000
_cell.length_c   1.000
_cell.angle_alpha   90.00
_cell.angle_beta   90.00
_cell.angle_gamma   90.00
#
_symmetry.space_group_name_H-M   'P 1'
#
loop_
_entity.id
_entity.type
_entity.pdbx_description
1 polymer ?
#
loop_
_entity_poly.entity_id
_entity_poly.type
_entity_poly.pdbx_seq_one_letter_code
_entity_poly.pdbx_strand_id
1 'polypeptide(L)'
;MAVKREDVKAIVTAIGGKENLEAATHCVTRLRLVLKDESKVDKDALSNNALVKGQFKADHQYQIVIGPGTVDEVYKQFIDETGAQEASKDEAKQAAAQKGNPVQRLIKLLGDIFIPILPAIVTAGLLMGINNLLTMKGLFGPKALIEMYPQIADISNIINVIASTAFIFLPALIGWSSMRVFGGSPILGLVLGLILMHPQLVSQYDLAKGNIPTWNLFGLEIKQLNYQGQVLPVLIAAYVLAKLKKD
;
A
#
# COMPACT_ATOMS: atom_id res chain seq x y z
N MET A 1 -22.90 -18.41 22.34
CA MET A 1 -22.22 -19.64 22.77
C MET A 1 -21.15 -19.20 23.75
N ALA A 2 -21.13 -19.73 24.97
CA ALA A 2 -20.17 -19.28 25.98
C ALA A 2 -18.75 -19.73 25.60
N VAL A 3 -17.75 -18.84 25.69
CA VAL A 3 -16.35 -19.18 25.39
C VAL A 3 -15.77 -19.93 26.58
N LYS A 4 -15.50 -21.23 26.41
CA LYS A 4 -14.85 -22.04 27.44
C LYS A 4 -13.34 -21.84 27.37
N ARG A 5 -12.69 -21.69 28.53
CA ARG A 5 -11.22 -21.59 28.63
C ARG A 5 -10.49 -22.79 28.03
N GLU A 6 -11.07 -23.98 28.12
CA GLU A 6 -10.50 -25.20 27.56
C GLU A 6 -10.36 -25.12 26.03
N ASP A 7 -11.36 -24.55 25.35
CA ASP A 7 -11.33 -24.37 23.90
C ASP A 7 -10.23 -23.36 23.52
N VAL A 8 -10.03 -22.31 24.31
CA VAL A 8 -8.95 -21.32 24.09
C VAL A 8 -7.56 -21.91 24.34
N LYS A 9 -7.40 -22.72 25.40
CA LYS A 9 -6.16 -23.46 25.67
C LYS A 9 -5.82 -24.43 24.54
N ALA A 10 -6.83 -25.12 24.01
CA ALA A 10 -6.64 -26.00 22.86
C ALA A 10 -6.14 -25.23 21.63
N ILE A 11 -6.63 -24.00 21.39
CA ILE A 11 -6.10 -23.13 20.33
C ILE A 11 -4.62 -22.78 20.59
N VAL A 12 -4.25 -22.39 21.81
CA VAL A 12 -2.85 -22.06 22.18
C VAL A 12 -1.92 -23.27 21.98
N THR A 13 -2.36 -24.47 22.37
CA THR A 13 -1.58 -25.70 22.15
C THR A 13 -1.45 -26.01 20.66
N ALA A 14 -2.54 -25.90 19.91
CA ALA A 14 -2.57 -26.23 18.49
C ALA A 14 -1.72 -25.27 17.63
N ILE A 15 -1.46 -24.04 18.08
CA ILE A 15 -0.50 -23.14 17.40
C ILE A 15 0.96 -23.40 17.76
N GLY A 16 1.28 -24.44 18.54
CA GLY A 16 2.64 -24.74 18.99
C GLY A 16 3.03 -24.09 20.33
N GLY A 17 2.04 -23.64 21.11
CA GLY A 17 2.21 -23.05 22.43
C GLY A 17 2.54 -21.56 22.42
N LYS A 18 2.55 -20.95 23.63
CA LYS A 18 2.87 -19.53 23.83
C LYS A 18 4.25 -19.14 23.31
N GLU A 19 5.21 -20.08 23.34
CA GLU A 19 6.58 -19.87 22.88
C GLU A 19 6.64 -19.57 21.38
N ASN A 20 5.66 -20.06 20.62
CA ASN A 20 5.54 -19.88 19.18
C ASN A 20 4.81 -18.58 18.80
N LEU A 21 4.24 -17.86 19.76
CA LEU A 21 3.53 -16.60 19.51
C LEU A 21 4.50 -15.41 19.58
N GLU A 22 4.44 -14.52 18.59
CA GLU A 22 5.11 -13.22 18.64
C GLU A 22 4.15 -12.08 18.94
N ALA A 23 3.00 -12.07 18.27
CA ALA A 23 1.99 -11.04 18.46
C ALA A 23 0.60 -11.60 18.17
N ALA A 24 -0.40 -11.10 18.89
CA ALA A 24 -1.80 -11.43 18.66
C ALA A 24 -2.63 -10.15 18.60
N THR A 25 -3.52 -10.07 17.62
CA THR A 25 -4.55 -9.03 17.51
C THR A 25 -5.85 -9.67 17.04
N HIS A 26 -6.96 -8.95 17.12
CA HIS A 26 -8.22 -9.39 16.54
C HIS A 26 -8.87 -8.30 15.68
N CYS A 27 -9.77 -8.75 14.81
CA CYS A 27 -10.77 -7.90 14.15
C CYS A 27 -12.17 -8.44 14.49
N VAL A 28 -13.22 -7.89 13.89
CA VAL A 28 -14.63 -8.19 14.23
C VAL A 28 -14.96 -9.69 14.22
N THR A 29 -14.29 -10.51 13.41
CA THR A 29 -14.61 -11.94 13.26
C THR A 29 -13.42 -12.89 13.34
N ARG A 30 -12.18 -12.39 13.47
CA ARG A 30 -10.97 -13.21 13.35
C ARG A 30 -9.94 -12.86 14.41
N LEU A 31 -9.33 -13.91 14.97
CA LEU A 31 -8.10 -13.83 15.72
C LEU A 31 -6.92 -13.92 14.74
N ARG A 32 -5.98 -12.97 14.83
CA ARG A 32 -4.83 -12.87 13.92
C ARG A 32 -3.55 -13.01 14.73
N LEU A 33 -2.75 -14.00 14.36
CA LEU A 33 -1.56 -14.40 15.10
C LEU A 33 -0.33 -14.24 14.22
N VAL A 34 0.73 -13.65 14.76
CA VAL A 34 2.07 -13.68 14.20
C VAL A 34 2.82 -14.78 14.93
N LEU A 35 3.19 -15.85 14.21
CA LEU A 35 3.81 -17.04 14.80
C LEU A 35 5.28 -17.15 14.38
N LYS A 36 6.17 -17.51 15.32
CA LYS A 36 7.62 -17.74 15.06
C LYS A 36 7.84 -18.79 13.98
N ASP A 37 7.12 -19.90 14.10
CA ASP A 37 7.20 -21.04 13.19
C ASP A 37 5.80 -21.57 12.88
N GLU A 38 5.35 -21.34 11.65
CA GLU A 38 4.03 -21.77 11.20
C GLU A 38 3.94 -23.28 10.93
N SER A 39 5.06 -24.01 10.89
CA SER A 39 5.07 -25.46 10.70
C SER A 39 4.61 -26.22 11.95
N LYS A 40 4.67 -25.56 13.11
CA LYS A 40 4.22 -26.10 14.40
C LYS A 40 2.70 -26.02 14.61
N VAL A 41 1.97 -25.48 13.64
CA VAL A 41 0.53 -25.35 13.75
C VAL A 41 -0.16 -26.65 13.36
N ASP A 42 -0.85 -27.24 14.33
CA ASP A 42 -1.73 -28.38 14.17
C ASP A 42 -3.08 -27.92 13.60
N LYS A 43 -3.22 -28.08 12.29
CA LYS A 43 -4.42 -27.66 11.53
C LYS A 43 -5.64 -28.50 11.87
N ASP A 44 -5.44 -29.77 12.20
CA ASP A 44 -6.54 -30.71 12.47
C ASP A 44 -7.09 -30.45 13.86
N ALA A 45 -6.22 -30.25 14.86
CA ALA A 45 -6.62 -29.84 16.19
C ALA A 45 -7.35 -28.48 16.19
N LEU A 46 -6.90 -27.51 15.39
CA LEU A 46 -7.61 -26.24 15.23
C LEU A 46 -8.98 -26.41 14.58
N SER A 47 -9.11 -27.25 13.56
CA SER A 47 -10.38 -27.44 12.84
C SER A 47 -11.42 -28.21 13.66
N ASN A 48 -10.96 -29.04 14.60
CA ASN A 48 -11.82 -29.79 15.52
C ASN A 48 -12.27 -28.96 16.75
N ASN A 49 -11.75 -27.75 16.91
CA ASN A 49 -12.11 -26.87 18.01
C ASN A 49 -13.47 -26.19 17.77
N ALA A 50 -14.36 -26.22 18.76
CA ALA A 50 -15.73 -25.71 18.63
C ALA A 50 -15.83 -24.20 18.34
N LEU A 51 -14.82 -23.42 18.69
CA LEU A 51 -14.77 -21.98 18.44
C LEU A 51 -14.25 -21.63 17.03
N VAL A 52 -13.60 -22.58 16.34
CA VAL A 52 -12.92 -22.33 15.08
C VAL A 52 -13.83 -22.72 13.91
N LYS A 53 -14.21 -21.72 13.12
CA LYS A 53 -15.01 -21.89 11.89
C LYS A 53 -14.16 -22.01 10.62
N GLY A 54 -12.86 -21.78 10.75
CA GLY A 54 -11.90 -21.88 9.66
C GLY A 54 -10.56 -21.29 10.04
N GLN A 55 -9.51 -21.67 9.30
CA GLN A 55 -8.17 -21.12 9.47
C GLN A 55 -7.47 -20.99 8.13
N PHE A 56 -6.68 -19.93 7.96
CA PHE A 56 -5.89 -19.71 6.76
C PHE A 56 -4.74 -18.74 7.04
N LYS A 57 -3.82 -18.66 6.07
CA LYS A 57 -2.67 -17.76 6.11
C LYS A 57 -2.91 -16.57 5.19
N ALA A 58 -2.74 -15.36 5.70
CA ALA A 58 -2.78 -14.13 4.91
C ALA A 58 -1.94 -13.04 5.57
N ASP A 59 -1.24 -12.25 4.77
CA ASP A 59 -0.44 -11.10 5.22
C ASP A 59 0.65 -11.43 6.26
N HIS A 60 1.23 -12.64 6.20
CA HIS A 60 2.18 -13.18 7.20
C HIS A 60 1.59 -13.30 8.61
N GLN A 61 0.26 -13.47 8.67
CA GLN A 61 -0.48 -13.77 9.88
C GLN A 61 -1.24 -15.09 9.68
N TYR A 62 -1.24 -15.90 10.72
CA TYR A 62 -2.14 -17.03 10.83
C TYR A 62 -3.49 -16.52 11.34
N GLN A 63 -4.54 -16.66 10.53
CA GLN A 63 -5.87 -16.16 10.85
C GLN A 63 -6.79 -17.32 11.22
N ILE A 64 -7.39 -17.21 12.41
CA ILE A 64 -8.38 -18.14 12.92
C ILE A 64 -9.74 -17.43 12.89
N VAL A 65 -10.67 -17.97 12.12
CA VAL A 65 -12.04 -17.46 11.98
C VAL A 65 -12.87 -17.98 13.14
N ILE A 66 -13.39 -17.08 13.96
CA ILE A 66 -14.19 -17.43 15.14
C ILE A 66 -15.64 -16.98 14.91
N GLY A 67 -15.82 -15.73 14.49
CA GLY A 67 -17.11 -15.12 14.20
C GLY A 67 -17.39 -13.87 15.04
N PRO A 68 -18.38 -13.07 14.60
CA PRO A 68 -18.74 -11.83 15.28
C PRO A 68 -19.30 -12.09 16.67
N GLY A 69 -18.97 -11.22 17.62
CA GLY A 69 -19.47 -11.26 19.01
C GLY A 69 -18.79 -12.25 19.95
N THR A 70 -17.98 -13.19 19.43
CA THR A 70 -17.25 -14.19 20.25
C THR A 70 -15.73 -13.93 20.25
N VAL A 71 -15.20 -13.31 19.19
CA VAL A 71 -13.75 -13.09 19.02
C VAL A 71 -13.11 -12.25 20.12
N ASP A 72 -13.81 -11.23 20.65
CA ASP A 72 -13.27 -10.35 21.69
C ASP A 72 -13.05 -11.11 23.01
N GLU A 73 -13.97 -12.00 23.35
CA GLU A 73 -13.89 -12.86 24.53
C GLU A 73 -12.79 -13.91 24.37
N VAL A 74 -12.67 -14.52 23.18
CA VAL A 74 -11.56 -15.45 22.88
C VAL A 74 -10.22 -14.74 22.96
N TYR A 75 -10.12 -13.52 22.40
CA TYR A 75 -8.87 -12.75 22.43
C TYR A 75 -8.42 -12.46 23.86
N LYS A 76 -9.33 -12.00 24.73
CA LYS A 76 -9.01 -11.75 26.15
C LYS A 76 -8.49 -13.01 26.84
N GLN A 77 -9.22 -14.12 26.73
CA GLN A 77 -8.78 -15.38 27.33
C GLN A 77 -7.45 -15.87 26.71
N PHE A 78 -7.24 -15.65 25.41
CA PHE A 78 -6.02 -16.06 24.71
C PHE A 78 -4.79 -15.26 25.17
N ILE A 79 -4.95 -13.96 25.39
CA ILE A 79 -3.89 -13.10 25.96
C ILE A 79 -3.57 -13.53 27.39
N ASP A 80 -4.60 -13.77 28.23
CA ASP A 80 -4.42 -14.26 29.60
C ASP A 80 -3.65 -15.58 29.66
N GLU A 81 -3.96 -16.53 28.77
CA GLU A 81 -3.31 -17.85 28.72
C GLU A 81 -1.88 -17.82 28.14
N THR A 82 -1.59 -16.88 27.24
CA THR A 82 -0.28 -16.80 26.58
C THR A 82 0.69 -15.88 27.33
N GLY A 83 0.18 -14.95 28.14
CA GLY A 83 0.99 -13.91 28.78
C GLY A 83 1.62 -12.93 27.80
N ALA A 84 1.16 -12.94 26.53
CA ALA A 84 1.61 -11.99 25.52
C ALA A 84 1.10 -10.59 25.89
N GLN A 85 1.96 -9.57 25.83
CA GLN A 85 1.48 -8.19 25.91
C GLN A 85 0.47 -7.94 24.79
N GLU A 86 -0.58 -7.19 25.09
CA GLU A 86 -1.61 -6.78 24.15
C GLU A 86 -0.95 -5.92 23.06
N ALA A 87 -0.42 -6.57 22.01
CA ALA A 87 0.29 -5.90 20.94
C ALA A 87 -0.70 -5.01 20.19
N SER A 88 -0.35 -3.73 20.04
CA SER A 88 -1.16 -2.84 19.21
C SER A 88 -1.26 -3.42 17.79
N LYS A 89 -2.36 -3.11 17.09
CA LYS A 89 -2.54 -3.53 15.68
C LYS A 89 -1.33 -3.19 14.81
N ASP A 90 -0.63 -2.09 15.14
CA ASP A 90 0.55 -1.63 14.43
C ASP A 90 1.79 -2.49 14.72
N GLU A 91 1.98 -2.95 15.96
CA GLU A 91 3.08 -3.86 16.34
C GLU A 91 2.92 -5.24 15.71
N ALA A 92 1.71 -5.80 15.71
CA ALA A 92 1.41 -7.07 15.04
C ALA A 92 1.59 -6.96 13.52
N LYS A 93 1.30 -5.80 12.93
CA LYS A 93 1.52 -5.53 11.50
C LYS A 93 3.02 -5.40 11.16
N GLN A 94 3.81 -4.81 12.07
CA GLN A 94 5.27 -4.69 11.91
C GLN A 94 5.98 -6.04 12.04
N ALA A 95 5.64 -6.87 13.04
CA ALA A 95 6.22 -8.20 13.21
C ALA A 95 5.93 -9.10 11.98
N ALA A 96 4.69 -9.07 11.48
CA ALA A 96 4.31 -9.76 10.24
C ALA A 96 5.07 -9.23 9.01
N ALA A 97 5.31 -7.91 8.91
CA ALA A 97 6.10 -7.33 7.83
C ALA A 97 7.57 -7.79 7.83
N GLN A 98 8.11 -8.21 8.98
CA GLN A 98 9.48 -8.70 9.12
C GLN A 98 9.66 -10.19 8.81
N LYS A 99 8.60 -10.93 8.42
CA LYS A 99 8.68 -12.39 8.18
C LYS A 99 8.63 -12.84 6.71
N GLY A 100 8.45 -11.94 5.76
CA GLY A 100 8.49 -12.27 4.32
C GLY A 100 9.91 -12.33 3.74
N ASN A 101 10.07 -12.98 2.58
CA ASN A 101 11.27 -12.84 1.73
C ASN A 101 11.45 -11.35 1.34
N PRO A 102 12.68 -10.82 1.21
CA PRO A 102 12.95 -9.45 0.75
C PRO A 102 12.07 -8.96 -0.42
N VAL A 103 11.81 -9.82 -1.40
CA VAL A 103 10.94 -9.48 -2.56
C VAL A 103 9.49 -9.27 -2.13
N GLN A 104 8.96 -10.14 -1.28
CA GLN A 104 7.59 -10.01 -0.76
C GLN A 104 7.43 -8.77 0.11
N ARG A 105 8.46 -8.41 0.89
CA ARG A 105 8.47 -7.16 1.67
C ARG A 105 8.45 -5.94 0.77
N LEU A 106 9.21 -5.96 -0.33
CA LEU A 106 9.19 -4.89 -1.32
C LEU A 106 7.82 -4.77 -1.99
N ILE A 107 7.21 -5.88 -2.41
CA ILE A 107 5.88 -5.88 -3.01
C ILE A 107 4.83 -5.35 -2.02
N LYS A 108 4.89 -5.79 -0.75
CA LYS A 108 4.01 -5.28 0.30
C LYS A 108 4.20 -3.79 0.54
N LEU A 109 5.45 -3.32 0.60
CA LEU A 109 5.76 -1.90 0.75
C LEU A 109 5.18 -1.07 -0.40
N LEU A 110 5.39 -1.51 -1.64
CA LEU A 110 4.79 -0.85 -2.80
C LEU A 110 3.26 -0.89 -2.69
N GLY A 111 2.66 -2.03 -2.34
CA GLY A 111 1.23 -2.16 -2.11
C GLY A 111 0.70 -1.14 -1.09
N ASP A 112 1.31 -1.06 0.09
CA ASP A 112 0.93 -0.13 1.16
C ASP A 112 1.03 1.34 0.70
N ILE A 113 2.00 1.68 -0.17
CA ILE A 113 2.15 3.03 -0.76
C ILE A 113 1.08 3.31 -1.82
N PHE A 114 0.76 2.33 -2.67
CA PHE A 114 -0.16 2.52 -3.80
C PHE A 114 -1.64 2.39 -3.42
N ILE A 115 -2.00 1.61 -2.40
CA ILE A 115 -3.40 1.40 -1.98
C ILE A 115 -4.16 2.72 -1.74
N PRO A 116 -3.62 3.70 -0.97
CA PRO A 116 -4.32 4.96 -0.71
C PRO A 116 -4.54 5.83 -1.96
N ILE A 117 -3.69 5.68 -2.98
CA ILE A 117 -3.73 6.47 -4.22
C ILE A 117 -4.44 5.73 -5.37
N LEU A 118 -4.72 4.44 -5.19
CA LEU A 118 -5.32 3.56 -6.18
C LEU A 118 -6.66 4.10 -6.73
N PRO A 119 -7.61 4.61 -5.92
CA PRO A 119 -8.87 5.12 -6.45
C PRO A 119 -8.66 6.25 -7.46
N ALA A 120 -7.75 7.19 -7.18
CA ALA A 120 -7.47 8.32 -8.07
C ALA A 120 -6.84 7.86 -9.38
N ILE A 121 -5.85 6.96 -9.33
CA ILE A 121 -5.13 6.49 -10.52
C ILE A 121 -6.03 5.60 -11.39
N VAL A 122 -6.88 4.76 -10.79
CA VAL A 122 -7.83 3.92 -11.52
C VAL A 122 -8.87 4.79 -12.24
N THR A 123 -9.47 5.77 -11.56
CA THR A 123 -10.40 6.71 -12.19
C THR A 123 -9.73 7.50 -13.32
N ALA A 124 -8.53 8.01 -13.09
CA ALA A 124 -7.76 8.71 -14.10
C ALA A 124 -7.46 7.83 -15.32
N GLY A 125 -7.05 6.57 -15.12
CA GLY A 125 -6.79 5.64 -16.22
C GLY A 125 -8.03 5.33 -17.05
N LEU A 126 -9.19 5.14 -16.40
CA LEU A 126 -10.47 4.93 -17.10
C LEU A 126 -10.88 6.16 -17.91
N LEU A 127 -10.74 7.36 -17.34
CA LEU A 127 -11.04 8.62 -18.03
C LEU A 127 -10.10 8.87 -19.22
N MET A 128 -8.80 8.58 -19.08
CA MET A 128 -7.87 8.61 -20.22
C MET A 128 -8.29 7.60 -21.30
N GLY A 129 -8.71 6.41 -20.90
CA GLY A 129 -9.22 5.39 -21.83
C GLY A 129 -10.39 5.92 -22.65
N ILE A 130 -11.38 6.53 -21.98
CA ILE A 130 -12.52 7.17 -22.64
C ILE A 130 -12.05 8.29 -23.59
N ASN A 131 -11.17 9.18 -23.12
CA ASN A 131 -10.62 10.24 -23.96
C ASN A 131 -9.92 9.68 -25.20
N ASN A 132 -9.14 8.60 -25.06
CA ASN A 132 -8.48 7.95 -26.18
C ASN A 132 -9.49 7.38 -27.19
N LEU A 133 -10.63 6.83 -26.76
CA LEU A 133 -11.69 6.40 -27.68
C LEU A 133 -12.26 7.58 -28.49
N LEU A 134 -12.36 8.76 -27.89
CA LEU A 134 -12.86 9.98 -28.55
C LEU A 134 -11.85 10.59 -29.53
N THR A 135 -10.55 10.50 -29.22
CA THR A 135 -9.48 11.16 -29.99
C THR A 135 -8.82 10.26 -31.02
N MET A 136 -8.96 8.93 -30.91
CA MET A 136 -8.24 7.99 -31.77
C MET A 136 -8.88 7.92 -33.18
N LYS A 137 -8.05 8.16 -34.20
CA LYS A 137 -8.42 8.01 -35.61
C LYS A 137 -8.48 6.54 -36.00
N GLY A 138 -9.41 6.17 -36.87
CA GLY A 138 -9.56 4.80 -37.37
C GLY A 138 -10.47 3.90 -36.53
N LEU A 139 -10.90 4.32 -35.33
CA LEU A 139 -11.76 3.51 -34.47
C LEU A 139 -13.24 3.54 -34.90
N PHE A 140 -13.75 4.75 -35.19
CA PHE A 140 -15.15 4.99 -35.60
C PHE A 140 -15.27 5.57 -37.01
N GLY A 141 -14.19 5.46 -37.79
CA GLY A 141 -14.06 6.05 -39.12
C GLY A 141 -12.67 6.67 -39.34
N PRO A 142 -12.44 7.29 -40.51
CA PRO A 142 -11.14 7.87 -40.86
C PRO A 142 -10.78 9.12 -40.02
N LYS A 143 -11.76 9.79 -39.43
CA LYS A 143 -11.59 10.94 -38.54
C LYS A 143 -11.87 10.55 -37.09
N ALA A 144 -11.29 11.28 -36.15
CA ALA A 144 -11.58 11.09 -34.72
C ALA A 144 -13.02 11.52 -34.40
N LEU A 145 -13.63 10.97 -33.35
CA LEU A 145 -14.99 11.36 -32.93
C LEU A 145 -15.07 12.86 -32.61
N ILE A 146 -14.04 13.41 -31.98
CA ILE A 146 -13.94 14.85 -31.70
C ILE A 146 -13.85 15.72 -32.96
N GLU A 147 -13.36 15.17 -34.08
CA GLU A 147 -13.30 15.87 -35.38
C GLU A 147 -14.64 15.74 -36.14
N MET A 148 -15.37 14.64 -35.92
CA MET A 148 -16.69 14.40 -36.50
C MET A 148 -17.79 15.18 -35.77
N TYR A 149 -17.65 15.34 -34.44
CA TYR A 149 -18.58 16.03 -33.57
C TYR A 149 -17.83 17.09 -32.74
N PRO A 150 -17.61 18.30 -33.29
CA PRO A 150 -16.84 19.34 -32.60
C PRO A 150 -17.39 19.72 -31.21
N GLN A 151 -18.69 19.56 -30.98
CA GLN A 151 -19.32 19.85 -29.68
C GLN A 151 -18.79 19.01 -28.49
N ILE A 152 -18.17 17.85 -28.75
CA ILE A 152 -17.59 16.99 -27.71
C ILE A 152 -16.08 17.19 -27.53
N ALA A 153 -15.44 18.00 -28.39
CA ALA A 153 -13.99 18.20 -28.35
C ALA A 153 -13.54 18.85 -27.03
N ASP A 154 -14.22 19.90 -26.58
CA ASP A 154 -13.90 20.58 -25.32
C ASP A 154 -14.19 19.69 -24.10
N ILE A 155 -15.22 18.86 -24.17
CA ILE A 155 -15.52 17.86 -23.13
C ILE A 155 -14.38 16.84 -23.05
N SER A 156 -13.91 16.34 -24.20
CA SER A 156 -12.76 15.43 -24.28
C SER A 156 -11.51 16.08 -23.67
N ASN A 157 -11.26 17.35 -23.98
CA ASN A 157 -10.12 18.10 -23.41
C ASN A 157 -10.23 18.23 -21.88
N ILE A 158 -11.39 18.59 -21.34
CA ILE A 158 -11.63 18.66 -19.89
C ILE A 158 -11.38 17.29 -19.24
N ILE A 159 -11.91 16.21 -19.83
CA ILE A 159 -11.67 14.84 -19.36
C ILE A 159 -10.17 14.54 -19.34
N ASN A 160 -9.45 14.89 -20.41
CA ASN A 160 -8.01 14.67 -20.49
C ASN A 160 -7.24 15.45 -19.42
N VAL A 161 -7.60 16.69 -19.12
CA VAL A 161 -6.96 17.48 -18.05
C VAL A 161 -7.19 16.82 -16.68
N ILE A 162 -8.42 16.45 -16.37
CA ILE A 162 -8.76 15.77 -15.11
C ILE A 162 -8.00 14.44 -14.99
N ALA A 163 -8.01 13.65 -16.06
CA ALA A 163 -7.41 12.33 -16.09
C ALA A 163 -5.88 12.41 -15.99
N SER A 164 -5.24 13.30 -16.74
CA SER A 164 -3.78 13.47 -16.74
C SER A 164 -3.21 14.02 -15.44
N THR A 165 -4.00 14.82 -14.69
CA THR A 165 -3.57 15.40 -13.42
C THR A 165 -3.04 14.35 -12.44
N ALA A 166 -3.75 13.24 -12.23
CA ALA A 166 -3.32 12.22 -11.27
C ALA A 166 -1.96 11.59 -11.63
N PHE A 167 -1.65 11.47 -12.93
CA PHE A 167 -0.39 10.90 -13.42
C PHE A 167 0.74 11.92 -13.45
N ILE A 168 0.47 13.17 -13.83
CA ILE A 168 1.45 14.26 -13.79
C ILE A 168 1.91 14.48 -12.34
N PHE A 169 0.96 14.53 -11.42
CA PHE A 169 1.20 14.74 -9.99
C PHE A 169 1.47 13.44 -9.21
N LEU A 170 1.73 12.33 -9.90
CA LEU A 170 1.99 11.03 -9.28
C LEU A 170 3.12 11.08 -8.24
N PRO A 171 4.27 11.77 -8.47
CA PRO A 171 5.28 11.91 -7.43
C PRO A 171 4.76 12.56 -6.14
N ALA A 172 3.88 13.55 -6.22
CA ALA A 172 3.30 14.22 -5.05
C ALA A 172 2.40 13.27 -4.25
N LEU A 173 1.55 12.51 -4.95
CA LEU A 173 0.67 11.49 -4.36
C LEU A 173 1.48 10.38 -3.67
N ILE A 174 2.53 9.90 -4.33
CA ILE A 174 3.43 8.88 -3.77
C ILE A 174 4.19 9.44 -2.57
N GLY A 175 4.79 10.63 -2.67
CA GLY A 175 5.51 11.24 -1.55
C GLY A 175 4.64 11.37 -0.31
N TRP A 176 3.40 11.84 -0.46
CA TRP A 176 2.42 11.87 0.63
C TRP A 176 2.15 10.48 1.23
N SER A 177 1.88 9.48 0.38
CA SER A 177 1.55 8.12 0.81
C SER A 177 2.76 7.41 1.45
N SER A 178 3.94 7.51 0.86
CA SER A 178 5.20 6.97 1.36
C SER A 178 5.52 7.47 2.75
N MET A 179 5.30 8.76 3.04
CA MET A 179 5.54 9.28 4.39
C MET A 179 4.55 8.72 5.42
N ARG A 180 3.32 8.39 5.03
CA ARG A 180 2.38 7.67 5.92
C ARG A 180 2.84 6.24 6.20
N VAL A 181 3.44 5.58 5.22
CA VAL A 181 3.96 4.21 5.36
C VAL A 181 5.27 4.17 6.15
N PHE A 182 6.17 5.12 5.92
CA PHE A 182 7.46 5.22 6.61
C PHE A 182 7.38 5.85 8.01
N GLY A 183 6.22 6.40 8.39
CA GLY A 183 5.99 6.99 9.71
C GLY A 183 6.55 8.39 9.88
N GLY A 184 6.62 9.19 8.80
CA GLY A 184 7.01 10.59 8.86
C GLY A 184 5.86 11.52 8.49
N SER A 185 6.16 12.80 8.21
CA SER A 185 5.14 13.82 7.95
C SER A 185 4.59 13.75 6.52
N PRO A 186 3.27 13.50 6.33
CA PRO A 186 2.69 13.38 4.99
C PRO A 186 2.77 14.66 4.16
N ILE A 187 2.68 15.82 4.82
CA ILE A 187 2.78 17.12 4.13
C ILE A 187 4.19 17.34 3.58
N LEU A 188 5.24 16.94 4.30
CA LEU A 188 6.61 17.03 3.78
C LEU A 188 6.84 16.09 2.60
N GLY A 189 6.23 14.90 2.63
CA GLY A 189 6.23 13.99 1.50
C GLY A 189 5.54 14.56 0.27
N LEU A 190 4.38 15.20 0.46
CA LEU A 190 3.66 15.87 -0.61
C LEU A 190 4.51 16.98 -1.25
N VAL A 191 5.09 17.86 -0.42
CA VAL A 191 5.96 18.96 -0.87
C VAL A 191 7.19 18.42 -1.60
N LEU A 192 7.82 17.36 -1.10
CA LEU A 192 8.95 16.70 -1.75
C LEU A 192 8.60 16.24 -3.17
N GLY A 193 7.45 15.60 -3.34
CA GLY A 193 6.99 15.19 -4.66
C GLY A 193 6.70 16.39 -5.58
N LEU A 194 6.14 17.48 -5.05
CA LEU A 194 5.91 18.72 -5.81
C LEU A 194 7.23 19.38 -6.26
N ILE A 195 8.28 19.35 -5.44
CA ILE A 195 9.62 19.85 -5.81
C ILE A 195 10.16 19.09 -7.02
N LEU A 196 9.99 17.75 -7.06
CA LEU A 196 10.46 16.91 -8.16
C LEU A 196 9.72 17.15 -9.49
N MET A 197 8.62 17.87 -9.47
CA MET A 197 7.83 18.26 -10.65
C MET A 197 7.75 19.79 -10.81
N HIS A 198 8.64 20.53 -10.15
CA HIS A 198 8.63 21.98 -10.19
C HIS A 198 8.76 22.50 -11.64
N PRO A 199 8.00 23.51 -12.08
CA PRO A 199 8.02 24.00 -13.47
C PRO A 199 9.37 24.54 -13.97
N GLN A 200 10.28 24.90 -13.05
CA GLN A 200 11.66 25.27 -13.42
C GLN A 200 12.52 24.08 -13.87
N LEU A 201 12.11 22.85 -13.55
CA LEU A 201 12.79 21.65 -13.99
C LEU A 201 12.40 21.33 -15.43
N VAL A 202 13.37 20.93 -16.24
CA VAL A 202 13.14 20.63 -17.65
C VAL A 202 12.29 19.38 -17.79
N SER A 203 11.22 19.52 -18.57
CA SER A 203 10.33 18.42 -18.86
C SER A 203 11.02 17.32 -19.65
N GLN A 204 10.72 16.07 -19.31
CA GLN A 204 11.19 14.92 -20.09
C GLN A 204 10.75 14.99 -21.57
N TYR A 205 9.65 15.68 -21.84
CA TYR A 205 9.15 15.91 -23.21
C TYR A 205 9.98 16.95 -23.99
N ASP A 206 10.73 17.81 -23.31
CA ASP A 206 11.61 18.81 -23.91
C ASP A 206 13.06 18.31 -24.08
N LEU A 207 13.35 17.07 -23.69
CA LEU A 207 14.66 16.43 -23.85
C LEU A 207 15.13 16.39 -25.32
N ALA A 208 14.18 16.32 -26.26
CA ALA A 208 14.46 16.33 -27.70
C ALA A 208 14.96 17.70 -28.22
N LYS A 209 14.85 18.79 -27.44
CA LYS A 209 15.30 20.14 -27.82
C LYS A 209 16.75 20.44 -27.43
N GLY A 210 17.46 19.45 -26.86
CA GLY A 210 18.92 19.36 -27.00
C GLY A 210 19.78 19.97 -25.89
N ASN A 211 19.24 20.65 -24.88
CA ASN A 211 20.07 21.04 -23.73
C ASN A 211 19.34 20.94 -22.40
N ILE A 212 19.84 20.06 -21.51
CA ILE A 212 19.35 19.91 -20.14
C ILE A 212 20.26 20.76 -19.25
N PRO A 213 19.76 21.83 -18.61
CA PRO A 213 20.57 22.60 -17.69
C PRO A 213 20.99 21.73 -16.50
N THR A 214 22.23 21.91 -16.07
CA THR A 214 22.81 21.19 -14.93
C THR A 214 23.10 22.16 -13.80
N TRP A 215 22.97 21.69 -12.56
CA TRP A 215 23.60 22.32 -11.41
C TRP A 215 24.98 21.71 -11.21
N ASN A 216 25.98 22.52 -10.91
CA ASN A 216 27.28 22.04 -10.48
C ASN A 216 27.35 22.17 -8.95
N LEU A 217 27.33 21.03 -8.26
CA LEU A 217 27.50 20.94 -6.83
C LEU A 217 28.84 20.29 -6.53
N PHE A 218 29.82 21.09 -6.11
CA PHE A 218 31.16 20.59 -5.72
C PHE A 218 31.83 19.70 -6.79
N GLY A 219 31.63 19.98 -8.08
CA GLY A 219 32.15 19.19 -9.19
C GLY A 219 31.22 18.06 -9.68
N LEU A 220 30.06 17.86 -9.03
CA LEU A 220 29.03 16.94 -9.49
C LEU A 220 27.98 17.69 -10.33
N GLU A 221 27.78 17.24 -11.55
CA GLU A 221 26.74 17.76 -12.43
C GLU A 221 25.40 17.05 -12.18
N ILE A 222 24.41 17.80 -11.71
CA ILE A 222 23.05 17.31 -11.47
C ILE A 222 22.13 17.88 -12.54
N LYS A 223 21.51 17.01 -13.34
CA LYS A 223 20.56 17.41 -14.37
C LYS A 223 19.26 17.92 -13.75
N GLN A 224 18.81 19.09 -14.19
CA GLN A 224 17.55 19.71 -13.76
C GLN A 224 16.37 19.09 -14.51
N LEU A 225 16.06 17.84 -14.22
CA LEU A 225 14.98 17.11 -14.87
C LEU A 225 13.74 17.11 -14.00
N ASN A 226 12.58 17.30 -14.62
CA ASN A 226 11.32 17.03 -13.97
C ASN A 226 11.12 15.50 -13.89
N TYR A 227 10.43 15.07 -12.84
CA TYR A 227 10.15 13.66 -12.59
C TYR A 227 8.65 13.37 -12.66
N GLN A 228 7.91 14.12 -13.49
CA GLN A 228 6.48 13.90 -13.71
C GLN A 228 6.22 12.44 -14.09
N GLY A 229 5.19 11.83 -13.47
CA GLY A 229 4.86 10.42 -13.67
C GLY A 229 5.88 9.40 -13.15
N GLN A 230 7.01 9.80 -12.57
CA GLN A 230 8.03 8.86 -12.08
C GLN A 230 7.84 8.50 -10.61
N VAL A 231 7.94 7.20 -10.33
CA VAL A 231 7.69 6.61 -9.00
C VAL A 231 8.98 6.52 -8.18
N LEU A 232 10.05 6.00 -8.77
CA LEU A 232 11.26 5.62 -8.04
C LEU A 232 11.99 6.80 -7.38
N PRO A 233 12.21 7.95 -8.05
CA PRO A 233 12.97 9.06 -7.46
C PRO A 233 12.32 9.60 -6.18
N VAL A 234 11.00 9.79 -6.19
CA VAL A 234 10.28 10.29 -5.02
C VAL A 234 10.24 9.27 -3.88
N LEU A 235 10.17 7.98 -4.19
CA LEU A 235 10.09 6.92 -3.18
C LEU A 235 11.43 6.82 -2.41
N ILE A 236 12.55 6.91 -3.14
CA ILE A 236 13.90 6.97 -2.56
C ILE A 236 14.05 8.25 -1.72
N ALA A 237 13.67 9.40 -2.26
CA ALA A 237 13.77 10.66 -1.55
C ALA A 237 12.90 10.69 -0.28
N ALA A 238 11.67 10.16 -0.34
CA ALA A 238 10.77 10.04 0.80
C ALA A 238 11.33 9.08 1.86
N TYR A 239 11.96 7.97 1.46
CA TYR A 239 12.62 7.06 2.39
C TYR A 239 13.76 7.76 3.14
N VAL A 240 14.63 8.49 2.41
CA VAL A 240 15.72 9.27 3.02
C VAL A 240 15.16 10.33 3.97
N LEU A 241 14.15 11.09 3.54
CA LEU A 241 13.50 12.12 4.35
C LEU A 241 12.88 11.54 5.63
N ALA A 242 12.20 10.38 5.54
CA ALA A 242 11.63 9.71 6.69
C ALA A 242 12.70 9.21 7.68
N LYS A 243 13.86 8.78 7.18
CA LYS A 243 15.00 8.38 8.03
C LYS A 243 15.64 9.56 8.75
N LEU A 244 15.74 10.71 8.08
CA LEU A 244 16.31 11.93 8.66
C LEU A 244 15.41 12.59 9.71
N LYS A 245 14.09 12.42 9.59
CA LYS A 245 13.11 13.01 10.52
C LYS A 245 12.78 12.10 11.71
N LYS A 246 13.41 10.94 11.84
CA LYS A 246 13.09 9.99 12.90
C LYS A 246 13.83 10.38 14.19
N ASP A 247 13.43 11.51 14.76
CA ASP A 247 13.73 11.99 16.12
C ASP A 247 12.41 12.24 16.87
#